data_AF-A0A954GKP8-F1
#
_entry.id   AF-A0A954GKP8-F1
#
_cell.length_a   1.000
_cell.length_b   1.000
_cell.length_c   1.000
_cell.angle_alpha   90.00
_cell.angle_beta   90.00
_cell.angle_gamma   90.00
#
_symmetry.space_group_name_H-M   'P 1'
#
loop_
_entity.id
_entity.type
_entity.pdbx_description
1 polymer ?
#
loop_
_entity_poly.entity_id
_entity_poly.type
_entity_poly.pdbx_seq_one_letter_code
_entity_poly.pdbx_strand_id
1 'polypeptide(L)'
;MKVDNELLWLTGVVIGLLGISSLVGWIMSRRELSDSARRTVENLNERTRAWWVMTAVFALALATGGIGSIVLFACSSFLALREFLTLTPTRAGDHRAMFWAFFVVCPMQYVLLWLE
;
A
#
# COMPACT_ATOMS: atom_id res chain seq x y z
N MET A 1 8.28 6.31 -20.43
CA MET A 1 8.82 5.69 -19.21
C MET A 1 9.95 4.76 -19.62
N LYS A 2 11.22 5.11 -19.36
CA LYS A 2 12.29 4.13 -19.46
C LYS A 2 12.15 3.25 -18.22
N VAL A 3 11.98 1.95 -18.41
CA VAL A 3 11.89 1.03 -17.29
C VAL A 3 13.32 0.74 -16.87
N ASP A 4 13.70 1.25 -15.71
CA ASP A 4 15.05 1.04 -15.18
C ASP A 4 15.22 -0.42 -14.76
N ASN A 5 16.42 -0.96 -14.99
CA ASN A 5 16.71 -2.36 -14.69
C ASN A 5 16.54 -2.68 -13.20
N GLU A 6 16.79 -1.68 -12.34
CA GLU A 6 16.56 -1.75 -10.89
C GLU A 6 15.08 -1.94 -10.56
N LEU A 7 14.19 -1.18 -11.22
CA LEU A 7 12.75 -1.30 -11.03
C LEU A 7 12.24 -2.68 -11.46
N LEU A 8 12.76 -3.22 -12.57
CA LEU A 8 12.44 -4.57 -13.03
C LEU A 8 12.87 -5.63 -12.02
N TRP A 9 14.09 -5.52 -11.47
CA TRP A 9 14.58 -6.45 -10.46
C TRP A 9 13.75 -6.41 -9.18
N LEU A 10 13.47 -5.22 -8.65
CA LEU A 10 12.65 -5.07 -7.45
C LEU A 10 11.25 -5.64 -7.65
N THR A 11 10.61 -5.31 -8.78
CA THR A 11 9.27 -5.83 -9.10
C THR A 11 9.29 -7.34 -9.29
N GLY A 12 10.32 -7.88 -9.96
CA GLY A 12 10.50 -9.31 -10.18
C GLY A 12 10.67 -10.09 -8.87
N VAL A 13 11.47 -9.58 -7.92
CA VAL A 13 11.64 -10.19 -6.59
C VAL A 13 10.32 -10.20 -5.82
N VAL A 14 9.56 -9.10 -5.83
CA VAL A 14 8.25 -9.02 -5.15
C VAL A 14 7.26 -10.01 -5.74
N ILE A 15 7.13 -10.05 -7.07
CA ILE A 15 6.25 -10.99 -7.77
C ILE A 15 6.68 -12.44 -7.50
N GLY A 16 7.98 -12.72 -7.53
CA GLY A 16 8.53 -14.04 -7.23
C GLY A 16 8.20 -14.50 -5.81
N LEU A 17 8.40 -13.62 -4.82
CA LEU A 17 8.09 -13.91 -3.41
C LEU A 17 6.59 -14.16 -3.20
N LEU A 18 5.73 -13.33 -3.81
CA LEU A 18 4.28 -13.51 -3.75
C LEU A 18 3.82 -14.80 -4.45
N GLY A 19 4.44 -15.13 -5.59
CA GLY A 19 4.21 -16.39 -6.30
C GLY A 19 4.57 -17.61 -5.45
N ILE A 20 5.74 -17.58 -4.81
CA ILE A 20 6.18 -18.65 -3.89
C ILE A 20 5.22 -18.75 -2.70
N SER A 21 4.84 -17.64 -2.08
CA SER A 21 3.88 -17.62 -0.97
C SER A 21 2.52 -18.21 -1.37
N SER A 22 2.04 -17.85 -2.57
CA SER A 22 0.78 -18.37 -3.12
C SER A 22 0.87 -19.89 -3.39
N LEU A 23 2.00 -20.34 -3.94
CA LEU A 23 2.24 -21.76 -4.21
C LEU A 23 2.29 -22.58 -2.91
N VAL A 24 3.00 -22.09 -1.90
CA VAL A 24 3.09 -22.75 -0.59
C VAL A 24 1.71 -22.82 0.06
N GLY A 25 0.95 -21.71 0.08
CA GLY A 25 -0.41 -21.66 0.59
C GLY A 25 -1.33 -22.66 -0.13
N TRP A 26 -1.23 -22.75 -1.45
CA TRP A 26 -1.99 -23.70 -2.26
C TRP A 26 -1.61 -25.16 -1.98
N ILE A 27 -0.32 -25.49 -1.89
CA ILE A 27 0.14 -26.86 -1.56
C ILE A 27 -0.33 -27.25 -0.16
N MET A 28 -0.22 -26.35 0.83
CA MET A 28 -0.68 -26.61 2.19
C MET A 28 -2.20 -26.77 2.26
N SER A 29 -2.97 -26.00 1.48
CA SER A 29 -4.44 -26.12 1.44
C SER A 29 -4.96 -27.47 0.93
N ARG A 30 -4.13 -28.21 0.18
CA ARG A 30 -4.46 -29.55 -0.37
C ARG A 30 -4.10 -30.70 0.55
N ARG A 31 -3.44 -30.44 1.69
CA ARG A 31 -3.11 -31.47 2.68
C ARG A 31 -4.22 -31.59 3.71
N GLU A 32 -4.46 -32.80 4.21
CA GLU A 32 -5.29 -32.97 5.40
C GLU A 32 -4.57 -32.37 6.60
N LEU A 33 -5.04 -31.19 7.00
CA LEU A 33 -4.49 -30.40 8.10
C LEU A 33 -5.45 -30.45 9.28
N SER A 34 -4.91 -30.42 10.50
CA SER A 34 -5.69 -30.14 11.70
C SER A 34 -6.43 -28.80 11.55
N ASP A 35 -7.59 -28.66 12.19
CA ASP A 35 -8.44 -27.46 12.12
C ASP A 35 -7.71 -26.17 12.51
N SER A 36 -6.72 -26.24 13.39
CA SER A 36 -5.86 -25.09 13.74
C SER A 36 -4.91 -24.71 12.61
N ALA A 37 -4.29 -25.70 11.95
CA ALA A 37 -3.36 -25.49 10.85
C ALA A 37 -4.08 -24.97 9.59
N ARG A 38 -5.30 -25.43 9.32
CA ARG A 38 -6.13 -24.92 8.22
C ARG A 38 -6.41 -23.42 8.34
N ARG A 39 -6.84 -22.96 9.54
CA ARG A 39 -7.10 -21.53 9.80
C ARG A 39 -5.85 -20.66 9.59
N THR A 40 -4.68 -21.14 9.99
CA THR A 40 -3.41 -20.43 9.75
C THR A 40 -3.12 -20.30 8.26
N VAL A 41 -3.32 -21.36 7.48
CA VAL A 41 -3.11 -21.33 6.02
C VAL A 41 -4.10 -20.40 5.33
N GLU A 42 -5.37 -20.40 5.76
CA GLU A 42 -6.39 -19.48 5.25
C GLU A 42 -6.00 -18.02 5.50
N ASN A 43 -5.59 -17.66 6.73
CA ASN A 43 -5.14 -16.31 7.05
C ASN A 43 -3.91 -15.88 6.22
N LEU A 44 -2.95 -16.79 6.03
CA LEU A 44 -1.79 -16.53 5.17
C LEU A 44 -2.24 -16.26 3.72
N ASN A 45 -3.16 -17.06 3.19
CA ASN A 45 -3.65 -16.89 1.83
C ASN A 45 -4.45 -15.59 1.65
N GLU A 46 -5.25 -15.19 2.65
CA GLU A 46 -5.93 -13.89 2.67
C GLU A 46 -4.91 -12.72 2.64
N ARG A 47 -3.84 -12.81 3.43
CA ARG A 47 -2.77 -11.81 3.42
C ARG A 47 -2.05 -11.76 2.09
N THR A 48 -1.71 -12.91 1.50
CA THR A 48 -1.06 -12.99 0.19
C THR A 48 -1.96 -12.39 -0.89
N ARG A 49 -3.27 -12.66 -0.84
CA ARG A 49 -4.24 -12.04 -1.76
C ARG A 49 -4.33 -10.53 -1.59
N ALA A 50 -4.33 -10.03 -0.36
CA ALA A 50 -4.30 -8.58 -0.11
C ALA A 50 -3.02 -7.93 -0.66
N TRP A 51 -1.86 -8.59 -0.51
CA TRP A 51 -0.60 -8.11 -1.05
C TRP A 51 -0.59 -8.09 -2.58
N TRP A 52 -1.18 -9.10 -3.24
CA TRP A 52 -1.37 -9.06 -4.69
C TRP A 52 -2.15 -7.84 -5.16
N VAL A 53 -3.22 -7.47 -4.44
CA VAL A 53 -3.99 -6.25 -4.73
C VAL A 53 -3.14 -5.01 -4.55
N MET A 54 -2.40 -4.89 -3.43
CA MET A 54 -1.52 -3.75 -3.19
C MET A 54 -0.43 -3.62 -4.26
N THR A 55 0.25 -4.71 -4.59
CA THR A 55 1.29 -4.74 -5.63
C THR A 55 0.71 -4.34 -6.98
N ALA A 56 -0.50 -4.79 -7.34
CA ALA A 56 -1.15 -4.39 -8.58
C ALA A 56 -1.44 -2.88 -8.61
N VAL A 57 -1.95 -2.31 -7.51
CA VAL A 57 -2.21 -0.87 -7.39
C VAL A 57 -0.91 -0.07 -7.55
N PHE A 58 0.19 -0.49 -6.90
CA PHE A 58 1.50 0.14 -7.07
C PHE A 58 2.04 0.02 -8.49
N ALA A 59 1.94 -1.15 -9.11
CA ALA A 59 2.41 -1.37 -10.48
C ALA A 59 1.66 -0.48 -11.48
N LEU A 60 0.33 -0.36 -11.32
CA LEU A 60 -0.50 0.53 -12.13
C LEU A 60 -0.12 2.00 -11.91
N ALA A 61 0.08 2.41 -10.66
CA ALA A 61 0.51 3.77 -10.34
C ALA A 61 1.85 4.12 -11.02
N LEU A 62 2.83 3.22 -10.97
CA LEU A 62 4.13 3.41 -11.62
C LEU A 62 4.01 3.44 -13.15
N ALA A 63 3.16 2.60 -13.74
CA ALA A 63 2.96 2.53 -15.19
C ALA A 63 2.46 3.85 -15.82
N THR A 64 1.85 4.74 -15.03
CA THR A 64 1.39 6.06 -15.50
C THR A 64 2.52 7.10 -15.68
N GLY A 65 3.79 6.73 -15.45
CA GLY A 65 4.93 7.62 -15.67
C GLY A 65 5.09 8.71 -14.60
N GLY A 66 4.68 8.44 -13.36
CA GLY A 66 4.92 9.30 -12.19
C GLY A 66 3.64 9.93 -11.62
N ILE A 67 2.69 10.32 -12.47
CA ILE A 67 1.43 10.97 -12.02
C ILE A 67 0.64 10.05 -11.07
N GLY A 68 0.53 8.77 -11.41
CA GLY A 68 -0.17 7.79 -10.59
C GLY A 68 0.50 7.56 -9.25
N SER A 69 1.83 7.64 -9.17
CA SER A 69 2.55 7.61 -7.89
C SER A 69 2.21 8.84 -7.05
N ILE A 70 2.19 10.04 -7.64
CA ILE A 70 1.79 11.27 -6.93
C ILE A 70 0.37 11.12 -6.38
N VAL A 71 -0.59 10.67 -7.19
CA VAL A 71 -1.98 10.46 -6.77
C VAL A 71 -2.08 9.40 -5.66
N LEU A 72 -1.40 8.26 -5.82
CA LEU A 72 -1.41 7.17 -4.84
C LEU A 72 -0.89 7.65 -3.49
N PHE A 73 0.23 8.37 -3.47
CA PHE A 73 0.81 8.92 -2.25
C PHE A 73 -0.06 10.04 -1.67
N ALA A 74 -0.67 10.89 -2.49
CA ALA A 74 -1.59 11.93 -2.03
C ALA A 74 -2.79 11.33 -1.29
N CYS A 75 -3.45 10.34 -1.89
CA CYS A 75 -4.57 9.64 -1.25
C CYS A 75 -4.12 8.91 0.02
N SER A 76 -2.99 8.22 -0.02
CA SER A 76 -2.48 7.46 1.14
C SER A 76 -2.14 8.38 2.31
N SER A 77 -1.44 9.49 2.06
CA SER A 77 -1.09 10.48 3.09
C SER A 77 -2.33 11.14 3.68
N PHE A 78 -3.32 11.47 2.86
CA PHE A 78 -4.59 12.01 3.34
C PHE A 78 -5.33 11.05 4.27
N LEU A 79 -5.45 9.78 3.86
CA LEU A 79 -6.09 8.74 4.66
C LEU A 79 -5.32 8.45 5.95
N ALA A 80 -4.00 8.37 5.87
CA ALA A 80 -3.13 8.18 7.03
C ALA A 80 -3.23 9.33 8.02
N LEU A 81 -3.25 10.58 7.54
CA LEU A 81 -3.42 11.76 8.37
C LEU A 81 -4.80 11.76 9.04
N ARG A 82 -5.86 11.42 8.32
CA ARG A 82 -7.21 11.30 8.89
C ARG A 82 -7.26 10.29 10.04
N GLU A 83 -6.68 9.12 9.84
CA GLU A 83 -6.64 8.06 10.86
C GLU A 83 -5.82 8.50 12.07
N PHE A 84 -4.65 9.09 11.85
CA PHE A 84 -3.78 9.60 12.90
C PHE A 84 -4.48 10.66 13.78
N LEU A 85 -5.18 11.59 13.15
CA LEU A 85 -5.93 12.64 13.86
C LEU A 85 -7.11 12.07 14.65
N THR A 86 -7.71 10.98 14.18
CA THR A 86 -8.79 10.28 14.89
C THR A 86 -8.29 9.57 16.14
N LEU A 87 -7.07 9.01 16.09
CA LEU A 87 -6.47 8.28 17.22
C LEU A 87 -5.83 9.20 18.27
N THR A 88 -5.44 10.42 17.89
CA THR A 88 -4.77 11.36 18.79
C THR A 88 -5.79 12.14 19.61
N PRO A 89 -5.69 12.23 20.95
CA PRO A 89 -6.57 13.07 21.75
C PRO A 89 -6.34 14.55 21.43
N THR A 90 -7.19 15.15 20.62
CA THR A 90 -7.07 16.54 20.17
C THR A 90 -7.63 17.53 21.20
N ARG A 91 -6.88 18.59 21.54
CA ARG A 91 -7.37 19.71 22.34
C ARG A 91 -8.00 20.77 21.43
N ALA A 92 -8.92 21.59 21.95
CA ALA A 92 -9.59 22.65 21.18
C ALA A 92 -8.63 23.66 20.51
N GLY A 93 -7.43 23.86 21.07
CA GLY A 93 -6.39 24.73 20.49
C GLY A 93 -5.75 24.20 19.22
N ASP A 94 -5.76 22.88 18.99
CA ASP A 94 -5.01 22.24 17.89
C ASP A 94 -5.80 22.17 16.58
N HIS A 95 -7.09 22.53 16.61
CA HIS A 95 -7.98 22.45 15.45
C HIS A 95 -7.51 23.33 14.29
N ARG A 96 -6.90 24.49 14.59
CA ARG A 96 -6.34 25.38 13.56
C ARG A 96 -5.15 24.74 12.87
N ALA A 97 -4.23 24.13 13.62
CA ALA A 97 -3.07 23.44 13.05
C ALA A 97 -3.51 22.23 12.21
N MET A 98 -4.50 21.48 12.70
CA MET A 98 -5.08 20.34 12.01
C MET A 98 -5.73 20.74 10.67
N PHE A 99 -6.46 21.87 10.65
CA PHE A 99 -7.04 22.42 9.42
C PHE A 99 -5.95 22.76 8.39
N TRP A 100 -4.90 23.47 8.80
CA TRP A 100 -3.79 23.83 7.92
C TRP A 100 -3.07 22.59 7.37
N ALA A 101 -2.79 21.60 8.22
CA ALA A 101 -2.13 20.36 7.81
C ALA A 101 -2.95 19.61 6.74
N PHE A 102 -4.27 19.51 6.95
CA PHE A 102 -5.15 18.70 6.13
C PHE A 102 -5.53 19.35 4.79
N PHE A 103 -5.88 20.64 4.81
CA PHE A 103 -6.44 21.33 3.64
C PHE A 103 -5.43 22.18 2.88
N VAL A 104 -4.28 22.49 3.49
CA VAL A 104 -3.30 23.39 2.87
C VAL A 104 -1.96 22.71 2.66
N VAL A 105 -1.32 22.22 3.72
CA VAL A 105 0.03 21.66 3.63
C VAL A 105 0.05 20.38 2.79
N CYS A 106 -0.83 19.42 3.08
CA CYS A 106 -0.86 18.15 2.36
C CYS A 106 -1.18 18.34 0.86
N PRO A 107 -2.24 19.06 0.44
CA PRO A 107 -2.50 19.30 -0.97
C PRO A 107 -1.38 20.08 -1.67
N MET A 108 -0.86 21.13 -1.02
CA MET A 108 0.21 21.95 -1.59
C MET A 108 1.47 21.13 -1.85
N GLN A 109 1.86 20.22 -0.95
CA GLN A 109 3.00 19.34 -1.14
C GLN A 109 2.89 18.52 -2.42
N TYR A 110 1.72 17.95 -2.72
CA TYR A 110 1.53 17.14 -3.92
C TYR A 110 1.35 17.96 -5.21
N VAL A 111 0.83 19.19 -5.11
CA VAL A 111 0.81 20.14 -6.23
C VAL A 111 2.24 20.54 -6.61
N LEU A 112 3.10 20.81 -5.62
CA LEU A 112 4.51 21.15 -5.86
C LEU A 112 5.24 19.98 -6.55
N LEU A 113 5.07 18.76 -6.06
CA LEU A 113 5.64 17.56 -6.69
C LEU A 113 5.14 17.30 -8.12
N TRP A 114 3.96 17.82 -8.47
CA TRP A 114 3.43 17.70 -9.83
C TRP A 114 3.97 18.77 -10.78
N LEU A 115 4.40 19.92 -10.24
CA LEU A 115 4.95 21.04 -11.00
C LEU A 115 6.45 20.90 -11.27
N GLU A 116 7.16 20.10 -10.46
CA GLU A 116 8.59 19.75 -10.62
C GLU A 116 8.79 18.65 -11.68
#